data_AF-A0A6G7LX30-F1
#
_entry.id   AF-A0A6G7LX30-F1
#
_cell.length_a   1.000
_cell.length_b   1.000
_cell.length_c   1.000
_cell.angle_alpha   90.00
_cell.angle_beta   90.00
_cell.angle_gamma   90.00
#
_symmetry.space_group_name_H-M   'P 1'
#
loop_
_entity.id
_entity.type
_entity.pdbx_description
1 polymer ?
#
loop_
_entity_poly.entity_id
_entity_poly.type
_entity_poly.pdbx_seq_one_letter_code
_entity_poly.pdbx_strand_id
1 'polypeptide(L)'
;MKLGRNDPCHCGSGKKFKRCCMSSVSKQHAQIFDDIDTMLAMNPNLSLDELNTVLQHKVQDRNNQPHPDFCGVTPTQMANWLYAPFDELQWVTISTPDALLASPVMRYLALILDEAMAQDGSFKATSKGNLPAKLVKQASELLPEFAVAQFPQNISISEFAGSNEDKFNALHYTRVLAEISSIIYRRSGRYHVKKLAQQQYQALGIQAFFKPMLEAAISKYNWGYMDGFEYDVDLRPFWLFMLWRIQCHNNVEQLVKEARIQLRSATLSNIKQPMSFL
;
A
#
# COMPACT_ATOMS: atom_id res chain seq x y z
N MET A 1 15.14 4.14 -21.37
CA MET A 1 14.60 3.90 -22.74
C MET A 1 13.78 5.13 -23.14
N LYS A 2 14.02 5.77 -24.29
CA LYS A 2 13.19 6.90 -24.76
C LYS A 2 11.98 6.33 -25.51
N LEU A 3 10.77 6.51 -24.98
CA LEU A 3 9.53 6.12 -25.65
C LEU A 3 9.35 6.91 -26.95
N GLY A 4 9.13 6.22 -28.07
CA GLY A 4 8.79 6.81 -29.35
C GLY A 4 7.37 7.39 -29.34
N ARG A 5 7.15 8.52 -30.03
CA ARG A 5 5.85 9.23 -30.09
C ARG A 5 4.69 8.34 -30.53
N ASN A 6 4.95 7.31 -31.34
CA ASN A 6 3.93 6.40 -31.85
C ASN A 6 3.79 5.11 -31.04
N ASP A 7 4.67 4.88 -30.05
CA ASP A 7 4.64 3.67 -29.23
C ASP A 7 3.39 3.63 -28.34
N PRO A 8 2.95 2.43 -27.93
CA PRO A 8 1.93 2.30 -26.89
C PRO A 8 2.32 3.11 -25.67
N CYS A 9 1.37 3.89 -25.16
CA CYS A 9 1.62 4.76 -24.03
C CYS A 9 1.90 3.94 -22.76
N HIS A 10 2.96 4.30 -22.03
CA HIS A 10 3.38 3.60 -20.81
C HIS A 10 2.36 3.66 -19.66
N CYS A 11 1.35 4.53 -19.75
CA CYS A 11 0.24 4.56 -18.79
C CYS A 11 -0.80 3.43 -19.01
N GLY A 12 -0.56 2.52 -19.96
CA GLY A 12 -1.45 1.38 -20.21
C GLY A 12 -2.77 1.74 -20.89
N SER A 13 -2.87 2.91 -21.52
CA SER A 13 -4.11 3.38 -22.16
C SER A 13 -4.45 2.69 -23.49
N GLY A 14 -3.51 1.91 -24.05
CA GLY A 14 -3.61 1.35 -25.41
C GLY A 14 -3.52 2.41 -26.53
N LYS A 15 -3.45 3.71 -26.19
CA LYS A 15 -3.30 4.81 -27.16
C LYS A 15 -1.81 5.01 -27.47
N LYS A 16 -1.52 5.63 -28.63
CA LYS A 16 -0.17 6.12 -28.97
C LYS A 16 0.27 7.18 -27.96
N PHE A 17 1.52 7.15 -27.51
CA PHE A 17 2.07 8.09 -26.52
C PHE A 17 1.78 9.56 -26.86
N LYS A 18 1.93 9.95 -28.15
CA LYS A 18 1.63 11.32 -28.63
C LYS A 18 0.17 11.77 -28.49
N ARG A 19 -0.77 10.83 -28.39
CA ARG A 19 -2.22 11.08 -28.25
C ARG A 19 -2.72 10.81 -26.82
N CYS A 20 -1.80 10.58 -25.89
CA CYS A 20 -2.10 10.27 -24.50
C CYS A 20 -1.23 11.15 -23.60
N CYS A 21 -0.29 10.59 -22.85
CA CYS A 21 0.49 11.31 -21.85
C CYS A 21 1.25 12.51 -22.41
N MET A 22 1.77 12.42 -23.63
CA MET A 22 2.45 13.57 -24.25
C MET A 22 1.48 14.73 -24.50
N SER A 23 0.26 14.44 -24.97
CA SER A 23 -0.73 15.49 -25.28
C SER A 23 -1.33 16.13 -24.03
N SER A 24 -1.49 15.39 -22.92
CA SER A 24 -1.94 15.96 -21.66
C SER A 24 -0.91 16.91 -21.07
N VAL A 25 0.38 16.51 -21.09
CA VAL A 25 1.49 17.39 -20.66
C VAL A 25 1.56 18.64 -21.53
N SER A 26 1.43 18.50 -22.86
CA SER A 26 1.40 19.67 -23.76
C SER A 26 0.23 20.62 -23.46
N LYS A 27 -0.97 20.10 -23.12
CA LYS A 27 -2.12 20.92 -22.74
C LYS A 27 -1.90 21.65 -21.40
N GLN A 28 -1.30 20.96 -20.42
CA GLN A 28 -0.95 21.58 -19.14
C GLN A 28 0.08 22.70 -19.32
N HIS A 29 1.11 22.47 -20.14
CA HIS A 29 2.09 23.50 -20.47
C HIS A 29 1.44 24.70 -21.16
N ALA A 30 0.57 24.48 -22.15
CA ALA A 30 -0.14 25.56 -22.83
C ALA A 30 -0.96 26.41 -21.85
N GLN A 31 -1.70 25.79 -20.92
CA GLN A 31 -2.43 26.52 -19.88
C GLN A 31 -1.53 27.37 -18.98
N ILE A 32 -0.35 26.86 -18.60
CA ILE A 32 0.62 27.62 -17.79
C ILE A 32 1.16 28.82 -18.57
N PHE A 33 1.46 28.66 -19.86
CA PHE A 33 1.91 29.78 -20.70
C PHE A 33 0.81 30.84 -20.88
N ASP A 34 -0.43 30.43 -21.14
CA ASP A 34 -1.56 31.35 -21.22
C ASP A 34 -1.76 32.12 -19.89
N ASP A 35 -1.56 31.44 -18.76
CA ASP A 35 -1.60 32.03 -17.42
C ASP A 35 -0.49 33.07 -17.19
N ILE A 36 0.73 32.80 -17.69
CA ILE A 36 1.87 33.73 -17.62
C ILE A 36 1.61 34.95 -18.49
N ASP A 37 1.16 34.76 -19.73
CA ASP A 37 0.87 35.86 -20.66
C ASP A 37 -0.23 36.77 -20.09
N THR A 38 -1.26 36.18 -19.48
CA THR A 38 -2.31 36.94 -18.78
C THR A 38 -1.76 37.75 -17.61
N MET A 39 -0.84 37.19 -16.82
CA MET A 39 -0.23 37.90 -15.69
C MET A 39 0.65 39.07 -16.12
N LEU A 40 1.50 38.84 -17.12
CA LEU A 40 2.37 39.88 -17.67
C LEU A 40 1.55 41.00 -18.30
N ALA A 41 0.42 40.68 -18.95
CA ALA A 41 -0.51 41.66 -19.49
C ALA A 41 -1.21 42.48 -18.39
N MET A 42 -1.57 41.87 -17.26
CA MET A 42 -2.23 42.57 -16.14
C MET A 42 -1.27 43.38 -15.27
N ASN A 43 0.01 43.00 -15.22
CA ASN A 43 1.02 43.58 -14.35
C ASN A 43 2.36 43.73 -15.11
N PRO A 44 2.49 44.71 -16.02
CA PRO A 44 3.60 44.80 -16.97
C PRO A 44 4.98 45.11 -16.34
N ASN A 45 5.02 45.49 -15.06
CA ASN A 45 6.24 45.87 -14.34
C ASN A 45 6.71 44.82 -13.31
N LEU A 46 6.16 43.60 -13.35
CA LEU A 46 6.58 42.50 -12.47
C LEU A 46 8.08 42.22 -12.61
N SER A 47 8.81 42.26 -11.50
CA SER A 47 10.17 41.71 -11.46
C SER A 47 10.14 40.19 -11.61
N LEU A 48 11.30 39.60 -11.96
CA LEU A 48 11.42 38.15 -12.09
C LEU A 48 11.12 37.41 -10.77
N ASP A 49 11.49 37.99 -9.63
CA ASP A 49 11.27 37.41 -8.30
C ASP A 49 9.79 37.43 -7.91
N GLU A 50 9.10 38.53 -8.21
CA GLU A 50 7.65 38.63 -8.01
C GLU A 50 6.90 37.69 -8.96
N LEU A 51 7.35 37.55 -10.21
CA LEU A 51 6.78 36.58 -11.17
C LEU A 51 6.93 35.14 -10.67
N ASN A 52 8.12 34.78 -10.19
CA ASN A 52 8.37 33.47 -9.57
C ASN A 52 7.45 33.23 -8.36
N THR A 53 7.30 34.23 -7.50
CA THR A 53 6.42 34.14 -6.32
C THR A 53 4.97 33.89 -6.72
N VAL A 54 4.46 34.65 -7.69
CA VAL A 54 3.09 34.51 -8.19
C VAL A 54 2.89 33.14 -8.87
N LEU A 55 3.87 32.64 -9.62
CA LEU A 55 3.84 31.32 -10.22
C LEU A 55 3.77 30.20 -9.17
N GLN A 56 4.60 30.29 -8.12
CA GLN A 56 4.58 29.34 -7.00
C GLN A 56 3.21 29.33 -6.30
N HIS A 57 2.62 30.50 -6.06
CA HIS A 57 1.27 30.60 -5.49
C HIS A 57 0.22 29.93 -6.39
N LYS A 58 0.22 30.19 -7.70
CA LYS A 58 -0.73 29.55 -8.62
C LYS A 58 -0.59 28.04 -8.67
N VAL A 59 0.64 27.53 -8.72
CA VAL A 59 0.89 26.09 -8.69
C VAL A 59 0.39 25.48 -7.38
N GLN A 60 0.64 26.15 -6.26
CA GLN A 60 0.19 25.71 -4.95
C GLN A 60 -1.35 25.70 -4.85
N ASP A 61 -2.02 26.77 -5.31
CA ASP A 61 -3.48 26.86 -5.33
C ASP A 61 -4.08 25.73 -6.18
N ARG A 62 -3.53 25.50 -7.36
CA ARG A 62 -3.95 24.40 -8.24
C ARG A 62 -3.77 23.03 -7.59
N ASN A 63 -2.63 22.79 -6.95
CA ASN A 63 -2.33 21.51 -6.29
C ASN A 63 -3.17 21.29 -5.03
N ASN A 64 -3.79 22.33 -4.48
CA ASN A 64 -4.70 22.28 -3.35
C ASN A 64 -6.18 22.34 -3.75
N GLN A 65 -6.49 22.34 -5.05
CA GLN A 65 -7.87 22.20 -5.52
C GLN A 65 -8.27 20.72 -5.67
N PRO A 66 -9.50 20.34 -5.28
CA PRO A 66 -10.05 19.02 -5.53
C PRO A 66 -9.95 18.61 -7.00
N HIS A 67 -9.39 17.44 -7.28
CA HIS A 67 -9.26 16.96 -8.65
C HIS A 67 -10.27 15.82 -8.93
N PRO A 68 -11.08 15.90 -10.01
CA PRO A 68 -12.05 14.85 -10.34
C PRO A 68 -11.39 13.49 -10.55
N ASP A 69 -10.25 13.45 -11.23
CA ASP A 69 -9.51 12.20 -11.40
C ASP A 69 -8.97 11.65 -10.09
N PHE A 70 -8.90 12.43 -9.01
CA PHE A 70 -8.53 11.97 -7.66
C PHE A 70 -9.76 11.81 -6.75
N CYS A 71 -10.94 11.67 -7.36
CA CYS A 71 -12.21 11.51 -6.65
C CYS A 71 -12.48 12.60 -5.60
N GLY A 72 -11.98 13.82 -5.83
CA GLY A 72 -12.19 14.98 -4.96
C GLY A 72 -11.08 15.22 -3.93
N VAL A 73 -10.06 14.37 -3.81
CA VAL A 73 -8.85 14.77 -3.06
C VAL A 73 -7.96 15.68 -3.92
N THR A 74 -7.13 16.48 -3.26
CA THR A 74 -6.21 17.40 -3.93
C THR A 74 -4.95 16.65 -4.40
N PRO A 75 -4.26 17.12 -5.45
CA PRO A 75 -2.94 16.60 -5.81
C PRO A 75 -1.94 16.56 -4.65
N THR A 76 -1.90 17.60 -3.81
CA THR A 76 -1.05 17.63 -2.61
C THR A 76 -1.40 16.50 -1.64
N GLN A 77 -2.69 16.28 -1.37
CA GLN A 77 -3.14 15.23 -0.47
C GLN A 77 -2.83 13.84 -1.01
N MET A 78 -3.05 13.62 -2.31
CA MET A 78 -2.70 12.37 -2.98
C MET A 78 -1.20 12.11 -2.91
N ALA A 79 -0.36 13.12 -3.16
CA ALA A 79 1.09 12.98 -3.04
C ALA A 79 1.51 12.58 -1.62
N ASN A 80 0.90 13.17 -0.58
CA ASN A 80 1.15 12.73 0.79
C ASN A 80 0.74 11.27 1.00
N TRP A 81 -0.44 10.85 0.56
CA TRP A 81 -0.89 9.46 0.72
C TRP A 81 -0.02 8.43 -0.01
N LEU A 82 0.56 8.79 -1.15
CA LEU A 82 1.40 7.89 -1.96
C LEU A 82 2.82 7.73 -1.41
N TYR A 83 3.37 8.76 -0.77
CA TYR A 83 4.82 8.85 -0.52
C TYR A 83 5.21 9.16 0.92
N ALA A 84 4.30 9.63 1.76
CA ALA A 84 4.64 9.95 3.14
C ALA A 84 4.89 8.69 3.98
N PRO A 85 5.81 8.75 4.95
CA PRO A 85 5.93 7.73 5.99
C PRO A 85 4.61 7.48 6.72
N PHE A 86 4.46 6.29 7.31
CA PHE A 86 3.24 5.86 7.99
C PHE A 86 2.76 6.82 9.08
N ASP A 87 3.70 7.39 9.85
CA ASP A 87 3.40 8.33 10.94
C ASP A 87 3.22 9.80 10.46
N GLU A 88 3.36 10.07 9.17
CA GLU A 88 3.28 11.41 8.55
C GLU A 88 2.09 11.55 7.57
N LEU A 89 1.18 10.56 7.56
CA LEU A 89 -0.02 10.60 6.75
C LEU A 89 -0.96 11.70 7.24
N GLN A 90 -1.26 12.65 6.37
CA GLN A 90 -2.15 13.75 6.68
C GLN A 90 -3.61 13.34 6.47
N TRP A 91 -4.50 13.91 7.29
CA TRP A 91 -5.96 13.69 7.24
C TRP A 91 -6.40 12.25 7.51
N VAL A 92 -5.54 11.44 8.14
CA VAL A 92 -5.82 10.05 8.46
C VAL A 92 -5.54 9.80 9.94
N THR A 93 -6.42 9.05 10.58
CA THR A 93 -6.19 8.49 11.92
C THR A 93 -6.21 6.98 11.83
N ILE A 94 -5.09 6.34 12.17
CA ILE A 94 -4.97 4.89 12.21
C ILE A 94 -5.09 4.42 13.65
N SER A 95 -6.26 3.88 13.98
CA SER A 95 -6.57 3.29 15.27
C SER A 95 -6.44 1.77 15.21
N THR A 96 -6.07 1.16 16.33
CA THR A 96 -6.07 -0.30 16.43
C THR A 96 -7.49 -0.79 16.71
N PRO A 97 -8.05 -1.71 15.90
CA PRO A 97 -9.39 -2.26 16.14
C PRO A 97 -9.46 -3.11 17.42
N ASP A 98 -10.61 -3.12 18.10
CA ASP A 98 -10.79 -3.96 19.30
C ASP A 98 -10.82 -5.46 18.95
N ALA A 99 -11.51 -5.82 17.85
CA ALA A 99 -11.73 -7.20 17.43
C ALA A 99 -10.63 -7.76 16.51
N LEU A 100 -9.35 -7.60 16.87
CA LEU A 100 -8.22 -8.04 16.04
C LEU A 100 -8.27 -9.53 15.68
N LEU A 101 -8.72 -10.38 16.60
CA LEU A 101 -8.74 -11.84 16.40
C LEU A 101 -9.74 -12.31 15.34
N ALA A 102 -10.64 -11.43 14.86
CA ALA A 102 -11.48 -11.72 13.70
C ALA A 102 -10.70 -11.68 12.37
N SER A 103 -9.53 -11.03 12.35
CA SER A 103 -8.61 -11.05 11.22
C SER A 103 -7.78 -12.33 11.24
N PRO A 104 -7.78 -13.14 10.15
CA PRO A 104 -6.96 -14.36 10.09
C PRO A 104 -5.49 -14.09 10.39
N VAL A 105 -4.92 -13.01 9.82
CA VAL A 105 -3.50 -12.66 9.99
C VAL A 105 -3.16 -12.37 11.46
N MET A 106 -4.01 -11.59 12.15
CA MET A 106 -3.77 -11.25 13.55
C MET A 106 -4.03 -12.43 14.48
N ARG A 107 -5.02 -13.28 14.15
CA ARG A 107 -5.29 -14.52 14.87
C ARG A 107 -4.15 -15.52 14.77
N TYR A 108 -3.60 -15.71 13.56
CA TYR A 108 -2.44 -16.57 13.34
C TYR A 108 -1.17 -16.00 13.99
N LEU A 109 -1.00 -14.68 14.01
CA LEU A 109 0.11 -14.05 14.75
C LEU A 109 0.01 -14.35 16.24
N ALA A 110 -1.18 -14.20 16.84
CA ALA A 110 -1.40 -14.56 18.24
C ALA A 110 -1.04 -16.02 18.51
N LEU A 111 -1.46 -16.95 17.65
CA LEU A 111 -1.11 -18.38 17.76
C LEU A 111 0.42 -18.62 17.71
N ILE A 112 1.14 -17.94 16.81
CA ILE A 112 2.61 -18.04 16.70
C ILE A 112 3.29 -17.50 17.97
N LEU A 113 2.80 -16.36 18.48
CA LEU A 113 3.34 -15.74 19.69
C LEU A 113 3.05 -16.60 20.92
N ASP A 114 1.84 -17.13 21.08
CA ASP A 114 1.47 -18.00 22.20
C ASP A 114 2.35 -19.25 22.27
N GLU A 115 2.59 -19.93 21.14
CA GLU A 115 3.46 -21.12 21.10
C GLU A 115 4.91 -20.76 21.44
N ALA A 116 5.39 -19.59 21.02
CA ALA A 116 6.72 -19.12 21.39
C ALA A 116 6.81 -18.76 22.88
N MET A 117 5.85 -18.01 23.40
CA MET A 117 5.82 -17.56 24.80
C MET A 117 5.67 -18.73 25.77
N ALA A 118 4.94 -19.77 25.40
CA ALA A 118 4.87 -21.04 26.14
C ALA A 118 6.21 -21.80 26.19
N GLN A 119 7.17 -21.46 25.33
CA GLN A 119 8.48 -22.10 25.20
C GLN A 119 9.64 -21.09 25.39
N ASP A 120 9.52 -20.22 26.39
CA ASP A 120 10.54 -19.23 26.74
C ASP A 120 10.92 -18.30 25.56
N GLY A 121 9.92 -17.91 24.78
CA GLY A 121 10.04 -16.97 23.68
C GLY A 121 10.55 -17.56 22.36
N SER A 122 10.63 -18.88 22.19
CA SER A 122 11.03 -19.50 20.92
C SER A 122 10.45 -20.90 20.69
N PHE A 123 10.31 -21.32 19.44
CA PHE A 123 9.90 -22.69 19.09
C PHE A 123 10.71 -23.23 17.90
N LYS A 124 10.78 -24.57 17.74
CA LYS A 124 11.50 -25.20 16.62
C LYS A 124 10.79 -24.91 15.31
N ALA A 125 11.54 -24.53 14.27
CA ALA A 125 11.06 -24.57 12.90
C ALA A 125 11.25 -25.97 12.32
N THR A 126 10.63 -26.26 11.18
CA THR A 126 10.95 -27.44 10.37
C THR A 126 12.35 -27.31 9.75
N SER A 127 12.85 -28.37 9.13
CA SER A 127 14.14 -28.36 8.40
C SER A 127 14.18 -27.35 7.25
N LYS A 128 13.05 -27.11 6.57
CA LYS A 128 12.90 -26.06 5.55
C LYS A 128 12.76 -24.66 6.16
N GLY A 129 12.61 -24.60 7.48
CA GLY A 129 12.37 -23.38 8.22
C GLY A 129 10.92 -22.92 8.20
N ASN A 130 9.98 -23.79 7.84
CA ASN A 130 8.54 -23.54 7.99
C ASN A 130 8.09 -23.70 9.46
N LEU A 131 6.88 -23.25 9.78
CA LEU A 131 6.16 -23.51 11.01
C LEU A 131 5.89 -25.03 11.17
N PRO A 132 5.99 -25.57 12.40
CA PRO A 132 5.65 -26.95 12.70
C PRO A 132 4.23 -27.35 12.31
N ALA A 133 4.05 -28.62 11.91
CA ALA A 133 2.75 -29.17 11.53
C ALA A 133 1.68 -29.03 12.62
N LYS A 134 2.08 -29.05 13.92
CA LYS A 134 1.18 -28.78 15.05
C LYS A 134 0.54 -27.38 14.95
N LEU A 135 1.36 -26.35 14.72
CA LEU A 135 0.88 -24.97 14.57
C LEU A 135 0.00 -24.80 13.33
N VAL A 136 0.39 -25.42 12.21
CA VAL A 136 -0.39 -25.39 10.96
C VAL A 136 -1.77 -26.03 11.17
N LYS A 137 -1.82 -27.17 11.88
CA LYS A 137 -3.09 -27.84 12.21
C LYS A 137 -3.97 -26.95 13.07
N GLN A 138 -3.43 -26.38 14.15
CA GLN A 138 -4.16 -25.45 15.01
C GLN A 138 -4.67 -24.24 14.23
N ALA A 139 -3.87 -23.65 13.35
CA ALA A 139 -4.29 -22.53 12.52
C ALA A 139 -5.42 -22.92 11.54
N SER A 140 -5.38 -24.12 10.97
CA SER A 140 -6.42 -24.60 10.04
C SER A 140 -7.76 -24.82 10.75
N GLU A 141 -7.73 -25.24 12.01
CA GLU A 141 -8.93 -25.44 12.84
C GLU A 141 -9.65 -24.12 13.19
N LEU A 142 -8.98 -22.97 13.02
CA LEU A 142 -9.56 -21.64 13.25
C LEU A 142 -10.39 -21.11 12.09
N LEU A 143 -10.34 -21.75 10.90
CA LEU A 143 -11.05 -21.27 9.71
C LEU A 143 -12.54 -20.97 9.94
N PRO A 144 -13.33 -21.80 10.67
CA PRO A 144 -14.74 -21.51 10.93
C PRO A 144 -15.00 -20.22 11.72
N GLU A 145 -13.99 -19.66 12.41
CA GLU A 145 -14.09 -18.40 13.15
C GLU A 145 -14.12 -17.17 12.21
N PHE A 146 -13.72 -17.32 10.94
CA PHE A 146 -13.52 -16.18 10.03
C PHE A 146 -14.69 -15.98 9.07
N ALA A 147 -15.02 -14.71 8.81
CA ALA A 147 -16.02 -14.33 7.80
C ALA A 147 -15.69 -14.88 6.40
N VAL A 148 -14.41 -15.14 6.10
CA VAL A 148 -14.00 -15.71 4.80
C VAL A 148 -14.47 -17.15 4.60
N ALA A 149 -14.85 -17.87 5.66
CA ALA A 149 -15.34 -19.24 5.58
C ALA A 149 -16.64 -19.39 4.77
N GLN A 150 -17.42 -18.30 4.62
CA GLN A 150 -18.70 -18.31 3.91
C GLN A 150 -18.58 -18.30 2.38
N PHE A 151 -17.40 -17.97 1.84
CA PHE A 151 -17.22 -17.87 0.38
C PHE A 151 -16.92 -19.25 -0.24
N PRO A 152 -17.53 -19.59 -1.39
CA PRO A 152 -17.33 -20.89 -2.04
C PRO A 152 -15.86 -21.09 -2.37
N GLN A 153 -15.25 -22.08 -1.74
CA GLN A 153 -13.84 -22.43 -1.93
C GLN A 153 -13.71 -23.23 -3.23
N ASN A 154 -13.34 -22.58 -4.32
CA ASN A 154 -12.94 -23.30 -5.53
C ASN A 154 -11.56 -23.92 -5.29
N ILE A 155 -11.53 -25.12 -4.70
CA ILE A 155 -10.56 -26.23 -4.79
C ILE A 155 -9.05 -25.88 -4.89
N SER A 156 -8.60 -24.76 -4.33
CA SER A 156 -7.22 -24.61 -3.85
C SER A 156 -7.30 -24.35 -2.35
N ILE A 157 -7.31 -25.44 -1.57
CA ILE A 157 -7.42 -25.48 -0.10
C ILE A 157 -6.09 -24.99 0.52
N SER A 158 -5.68 -23.77 0.18
CA SER A 158 -4.40 -23.19 0.61
C SER A 158 -4.50 -21.80 1.18
N GLU A 159 -5.60 -21.06 1.00
CA GLU A 159 -5.60 -19.67 1.47
C GLU A 159 -5.66 -19.56 2.99
N PHE A 160 -6.62 -20.24 3.63
CA PHE A 160 -6.90 -20.07 5.06
C PHE A 160 -6.83 -21.37 5.89
N ALA A 161 -6.40 -22.47 5.26
CA ALA A 161 -6.11 -23.75 5.90
C ALA A 161 -5.14 -24.54 5.03
N GLY A 162 -4.41 -25.50 5.62
CA GLY A 162 -3.47 -26.33 4.87
C GLY A 162 -2.84 -27.46 5.68
N SER A 163 -2.30 -28.48 5.00
CA SER A 163 -1.63 -29.62 5.67
C SER A 163 -0.22 -29.28 6.17
N ASN A 164 0.39 -28.22 5.64
CA ASN A 164 1.69 -27.66 6.02
C ASN A 164 1.72 -26.18 5.61
N GLU A 165 2.75 -25.43 6.02
CA GLU A 165 2.85 -24.00 5.70
C GLU A 165 2.97 -23.70 4.20
N ASP A 166 3.67 -24.54 3.41
CA ASP A 166 3.81 -24.36 1.95
C ASP A 166 2.44 -24.40 1.25
N LYS A 167 1.42 -24.97 1.89
CA LYS A 167 0.04 -25.06 1.42
C LYS A 167 -0.91 -24.23 2.27
N PHE A 168 -0.43 -23.18 2.95
CA PHE A 168 -1.24 -22.33 3.81
C PHE A 168 -0.79 -20.86 3.69
N ASN A 169 -1.26 -20.20 2.64
CA ASN A 169 -0.85 -18.88 2.21
C ASN A 169 -1.05 -17.80 3.28
N ALA A 170 -2.22 -17.69 3.91
CA ALA A 170 -2.44 -16.67 4.94
C ALA A 170 -1.55 -16.88 6.18
N LEU A 171 -1.27 -18.13 6.56
CA LEU A 171 -0.35 -18.44 7.66
C LEU A 171 1.10 -18.14 7.28
N HIS A 172 1.52 -18.50 6.07
CA HIS A 172 2.84 -18.17 5.53
C HIS A 172 3.04 -16.65 5.46
N TYR A 173 2.07 -15.94 4.90
CA TYR A 173 2.00 -14.48 4.86
C TYR A 173 2.14 -13.87 6.24
N THR A 174 1.42 -14.40 7.24
CA THR A 174 1.50 -13.92 8.63
C THR A 174 2.91 -14.08 9.20
N ARG A 175 3.55 -15.24 9.02
CA ARG A 175 4.93 -15.48 9.46
C ARG A 175 5.91 -14.53 8.79
N VAL A 176 5.81 -14.37 7.46
CA VAL A 176 6.67 -13.46 6.70
C VAL A 176 6.50 -12.03 7.19
N LEU A 177 5.25 -11.56 7.34
CA LEU A 177 4.94 -10.24 7.90
C LEU A 177 5.55 -10.04 9.29
N ALA A 178 5.42 -11.04 10.17
CA ALA A 178 5.99 -10.98 11.52
C ALA A 178 7.53 -10.89 11.52
N GLU A 179 8.20 -11.50 10.54
CA GLU A 179 9.65 -11.37 10.37
C GLU A 179 10.04 -9.99 9.87
N ILE A 180 9.39 -9.48 8.81
CA ILE A 180 9.73 -8.18 8.24
C ILE A 180 9.31 -7.00 9.13
N SER A 181 8.29 -7.18 9.98
CA SER A 181 7.93 -6.25 11.06
C SER A 181 8.82 -6.40 12.29
N SER A 182 9.83 -7.28 12.26
CA SER A 182 10.80 -7.46 13.32
C SER A 182 10.22 -7.96 14.65
N ILE A 183 9.05 -8.59 14.63
CA ILE A 183 8.43 -9.21 15.81
C ILE A 183 9.13 -10.54 16.12
N ILE A 184 9.34 -11.36 15.09
CA ILE A 184 10.05 -12.63 15.17
C ILE A 184 11.29 -12.65 14.29
N TYR A 185 12.18 -13.60 14.53
CA TYR A 185 13.31 -13.90 13.64
C TYR A 185 13.68 -15.39 13.73
N ARG A 186 14.26 -15.93 12.66
CA ARG A 186 14.75 -17.30 12.63
C ARG A 186 16.25 -17.36 12.95
N ARG A 187 16.65 -18.18 13.92
CA ARG A 187 18.06 -18.47 14.24
C ARG A 187 18.23 -19.89 14.75
N SER A 188 19.25 -20.59 14.24
CA SER A 188 19.60 -21.95 14.65
C SER A 188 18.42 -22.93 14.58
N GLY A 189 17.65 -22.90 13.48
CA GLY A 189 16.50 -23.78 13.27
C GLY A 189 15.28 -23.49 14.16
N ARG A 190 15.22 -22.32 14.82
CA ARG A 190 14.11 -21.91 15.68
C ARG A 190 13.59 -20.54 15.27
N TYR A 191 12.31 -20.31 15.48
CA TYR A 191 11.73 -18.98 15.50
C TYR A 191 11.80 -18.43 16.92
N HIS A 192 12.25 -17.19 17.04
CA HIS A 192 12.39 -16.45 18.29
C HIS A 192 11.54 -15.19 18.22
N VAL A 193 10.82 -14.88 19.29
CA VAL A 193 10.18 -13.57 19.47
C VAL A 193 11.22 -12.62 20.05
N LYS A 194 11.41 -11.43 19.47
CA LYS A 194 12.37 -10.45 20.01
C LYS A 194 11.99 -10.08 21.44
N LYS A 195 12.97 -9.82 22.32
CA LYS A 195 12.71 -9.49 23.73
C LYS A 195 11.77 -8.29 23.92
N LEU A 196 11.92 -7.25 23.09
CA LEU A 196 11.00 -6.10 23.10
C LEU A 196 9.56 -6.52 22.74
N ALA A 197 9.40 -7.37 21.71
CA ALA A 197 8.09 -7.90 21.34
C ALA A 197 7.50 -8.80 22.43
N GLN A 198 8.31 -9.60 23.13
CA GLN A 198 7.84 -10.39 24.29
C GLN A 198 7.24 -9.47 25.37
N GLN A 199 7.92 -8.36 25.71
CA GLN A 199 7.45 -7.37 26.68
C GLN A 199 6.18 -6.67 26.21
N GLN A 200 6.12 -6.24 24.94
CA GLN A 200 4.94 -5.62 24.36
C GLN A 200 3.73 -6.55 24.36
N TYR A 201 3.93 -7.82 24.02
CA TYR A 201 2.86 -8.83 24.03
C TYR A 201 2.34 -9.10 25.44
N GLN A 202 3.22 -9.18 26.44
CA GLN A 202 2.80 -9.33 27.84
C GLN A 202 2.01 -8.14 28.36
N ALA A 203 2.36 -6.91 27.92
CA ALA A 203 1.72 -5.69 28.40
C ALA A 203 0.39 -5.37 27.71
N LEU A 204 0.32 -5.56 26.38
CA LEU A 204 -0.80 -5.10 25.55
C LEU A 204 -1.47 -6.22 24.76
N GLY A 205 -0.98 -7.47 24.87
CA GLY A 205 -1.43 -8.58 24.05
C GLY A 205 -1.19 -8.33 22.56
N ILE A 206 -2.04 -8.91 21.74
CA ILE A 206 -1.94 -8.81 20.26
C ILE A 206 -2.13 -7.38 19.75
N GLN A 207 -2.72 -6.48 20.56
CA GLN A 207 -2.96 -5.08 20.21
C GLN A 207 -1.67 -4.31 19.89
N ALA A 208 -0.56 -4.68 20.52
CA ALA A 208 0.75 -4.07 20.27
C ALA A 208 1.22 -4.16 18.81
N PHE A 209 0.72 -5.15 18.06
CA PHE A 209 1.31 -5.53 16.78
C PHE A 209 0.48 -5.15 15.56
N PHE A 210 -0.72 -4.58 15.74
CA PHE A 210 -1.52 -4.17 14.58
C PHE A 210 -0.81 -3.12 13.72
N LYS A 211 -0.35 -2.01 14.31
CA LYS A 211 0.33 -0.94 13.56
C LYS A 211 1.65 -1.42 12.92
N PRO A 212 2.56 -2.11 13.64
CA PRO A 212 3.77 -2.67 13.01
C PRO A 212 3.50 -3.66 11.87
N MET A 213 2.47 -4.50 12.00
CA MET A 213 2.08 -5.45 10.94
C MET A 213 1.47 -4.72 9.74
N LEU A 214 0.62 -3.73 9.97
CA LEU A 214 0.03 -2.91 8.91
C LEU A 214 1.11 -2.14 8.15
N GLU A 215 1.99 -1.44 8.86
CA GLU A 215 3.11 -0.70 8.26
C GLU A 215 3.99 -1.62 7.41
N ALA A 216 4.34 -2.80 7.92
CA ALA A 216 5.13 -3.78 7.18
C ALA A 216 4.40 -4.30 5.93
N ALA A 217 3.09 -4.54 6.04
CA ALA A 217 2.27 -4.97 4.90
C ALA A 217 2.25 -3.93 3.79
N ILE A 218 2.14 -2.63 4.11
CA ILE A 218 2.03 -1.57 3.10
C ILE A 218 3.38 -1.10 2.55
N SER A 219 4.47 -1.21 3.31
CA SER A 219 5.76 -0.59 2.94
C SER A 219 6.89 -1.58 2.63
N LYS A 220 6.84 -2.80 3.17
CA LYS A 220 7.97 -3.76 3.11
C LYS A 220 7.61 -5.04 2.38
N TYR A 221 6.40 -5.55 2.57
CA TYR A 221 5.96 -6.78 1.91
C TYR A 221 5.88 -6.59 0.40
N ASN A 222 6.31 -7.60 -0.37
CA ASN A 222 6.11 -7.62 -1.81
C ASN A 222 4.71 -8.20 -2.09
N TRP A 223 3.77 -7.36 -2.53
CA TRP A 223 2.40 -7.79 -2.79
C TRP A 223 2.31 -8.81 -3.93
N GLY A 224 3.27 -8.82 -4.86
CA GLY A 224 3.36 -9.80 -5.93
C GLY A 224 3.93 -11.17 -5.52
N TYR A 225 4.29 -11.35 -4.25
CA TYR A 225 4.96 -12.59 -3.81
C TYR A 225 4.11 -13.85 -4.00
N MET A 226 2.78 -13.74 -3.92
CA MET A 226 1.85 -14.88 -3.97
C MET A 226 0.81 -14.79 -5.10
N ASP A 227 0.91 -13.79 -5.97
CA ASP A 227 -0.17 -13.48 -6.92
C ASP A 227 -0.05 -14.23 -8.26
N GLY A 228 1.14 -14.73 -8.59
CA GLY A 228 1.40 -15.47 -9.82
C GLY A 228 1.27 -14.64 -11.10
N PHE A 229 1.21 -13.31 -11.02
CA PHE A 229 1.09 -12.44 -12.18
C PHE A 229 2.46 -12.18 -12.82
N GLU A 230 2.51 -12.19 -14.16
CA GLU A 230 3.72 -11.89 -14.94
C GLU A 230 4.10 -10.39 -14.90
N TYR A 231 3.13 -9.53 -14.63
CA TYR A 231 3.30 -8.07 -14.65
C TYR A 231 3.35 -7.49 -13.24
N ASP A 232 4.49 -6.89 -12.91
CA ASP A 232 4.75 -6.28 -11.61
C ASP A 232 4.37 -4.79 -11.61
N VAL A 233 3.09 -4.50 -11.41
CA VAL A 233 2.65 -3.13 -11.10
C VAL A 233 2.56 -3.00 -9.59
N ASP A 234 3.48 -2.22 -9.01
CA ASP A 234 3.49 -1.97 -7.58
C ASP A 234 2.31 -1.08 -7.15
N LEU A 235 1.29 -1.70 -6.57
CA LEU A 235 0.10 -1.03 -6.05
C LEU A 235 0.26 -0.52 -4.61
N ARG A 236 1.36 -0.85 -3.94
CA ARG A 236 1.59 -0.47 -2.53
C ARG A 236 1.46 1.02 -2.29
N PRO A 237 1.99 1.93 -3.13
CA PRO A 237 1.81 3.36 -2.91
C PRO A 237 0.34 3.79 -2.83
N PHE A 238 -0.58 3.08 -3.49
CA PHE A 238 -2.00 3.43 -3.51
C PHE A 238 -2.81 2.85 -2.35
N TRP A 239 -2.19 2.12 -1.41
CA TRP A 239 -2.91 1.39 -0.35
C TRP A 239 -3.93 2.27 0.38
N LEU A 240 -3.55 3.50 0.74
CA LEU A 240 -4.40 4.40 1.50
C LEU A 240 -5.57 4.93 0.68
N PHE A 241 -5.30 5.30 -0.59
CA PHE A 241 -6.37 5.65 -1.52
C PHE A 241 -7.37 4.50 -1.66
N MET A 242 -6.89 3.27 -1.84
CA MET A 242 -7.75 2.10 -2.00
C MET A 242 -8.63 1.85 -0.76
N LEU A 243 -8.05 1.95 0.44
CA LEU A 243 -8.80 1.83 1.70
C LEU A 243 -9.83 2.95 1.86
N TRP A 244 -9.45 4.20 1.58
CA TRP A 244 -10.36 5.34 1.64
C TRP A 244 -11.56 5.15 0.72
N ARG A 245 -11.35 4.70 -0.53
CA ARG A 245 -12.45 4.41 -1.47
C ARG A 245 -13.36 3.31 -0.96
N ILE A 246 -12.81 2.19 -0.49
CA ILE A 246 -13.62 1.11 0.11
C ILE A 246 -14.44 1.66 1.28
N GLN A 247 -13.86 2.47 2.15
CA GLN A 247 -14.57 3.07 3.28
C GLN A 247 -15.71 4.00 2.83
N CYS A 248 -15.54 4.72 1.72
CA CYS A 248 -16.57 5.63 1.21
C CYS A 248 -17.79 4.91 0.62
N HIS A 249 -17.61 3.81 -0.12
CA HIS A 249 -18.71 3.19 -0.90
C HIS A 249 -18.88 1.69 -0.71
N ASN A 250 -18.01 1.01 0.06
CA ASN A 250 -18.06 -0.42 0.36
C ASN A 250 -18.21 -1.32 -0.89
N ASN A 251 -17.51 -0.99 -1.99
CA ASN A 251 -17.68 -1.66 -3.28
C ASN A 251 -16.35 -1.93 -3.98
N VAL A 252 -15.89 -3.17 -3.95
CA VAL A 252 -14.58 -3.56 -4.51
C VAL A 252 -14.54 -3.41 -6.04
N GLU A 253 -15.64 -3.67 -6.75
CA GLU A 253 -15.68 -3.51 -8.21
C GLU A 253 -15.55 -2.05 -8.63
N GLN A 254 -16.18 -1.15 -7.87
CA GLN A 254 -16.03 0.29 -8.06
C GLN A 254 -14.58 0.73 -7.79
N LEU A 255 -13.97 0.26 -6.69
CA LEU A 255 -12.56 0.51 -6.41
C LEU A 255 -11.67 0.10 -7.59
N VAL A 256 -11.86 -1.08 -8.16
CA VAL A 256 -11.03 -1.57 -9.29
C VAL A 256 -11.13 -0.63 -10.49
N LYS A 257 -12.32 -0.09 -10.78
CA LYS A 257 -12.51 0.88 -11.86
C LYS A 257 -11.78 2.20 -11.57
N GLU A 258 -11.86 2.69 -10.34
CA GLU A 258 -11.24 3.95 -9.91
C GLU A 258 -9.71 3.84 -9.82
N ALA A 259 -9.17 2.76 -9.25
CA ALA A 259 -7.74 2.50 -9.17
C ALA A 259 -7.10 2.40 -10.56
N ARG A 260 -7.80 1.83 -11.55
CA ARG A 260 -7.34 1.85 -12.95
C ARG A 260 -7.24 3.25 -13.53
N ILE A 261 -8.11 4.17 -13.12
CA ILE A 261 -8.02 5.59 -13.52
C ILE A 261 -6.82 6.23 -12.80
N GLN A 262 -6.64 5.99 -11.50
CA GLN A 262 -5.52 6.57 -10.73
C GLN A 262 -4.16 6.13 -11.22
N LEU A 263 -3.97 4.84 -11.50
CA LEU A 263 -2.70 4.33 -12.01
C LEU A 263 -2.33 4.98 -13.35
N ARG A 264 -3.33 5.35 -14.16
CA ARG A 264 -3.13 6.13 -15.40
C ARG A 264 -2.73 7.58 -15.09
N SER A 265 -3.30 8.18 -14.06
CA SER A 265 -3.01 9.56 -13.66
C SER A 265 -1.68 9.72 -12.92
N ALA A 266 -1.26 8.74 -12.13
CA ALA A 266 0.01 8.76 -11.42
C ALA A 266 1.22 8.43 -12.30
N THR A 267 1.03 7.63 -13.36
CA THR A 267 2.06 7.49 -14.41
C THR A 267 2.25 8.77 -15.22
N LEU A 268 1.26 9.67 -15.26
CA LEU A 268 1.40 11.02 -15.83
C LEU A 268 2.26 11.94 -14.95
N SER A 269 2.13 11.83 -13.63
CA SER A 269 2.92 12.62 -12.67
C SER A 269 4.31 12.04 -12.37
N ASN A 270 4.58 10.79 -12.74
CA ASN A 270 5.91 10.17 -12.62
C ASN A 270 6.90 10.52 -13.74
N ILE A 271 6.61 11.56 -14.54
CA ILE A 271 7.68 12.36 -15.14
C ILE A 271 8.25 13.24 -14.01
N LYS A 272 9.14 12.63 -13.23
CA LYS A 272 10.10 13.23 -12.27
C LYS A 272 9.81 14.66 -11.79
N GLN A 273 9.64 14.75 -10.47
CA GLN A 273 9.63 15.93 -9.61
C GLN A 273 8.28 16.65 -9.52
N PRO A 274 7.88 17.15 -8.33
CA PRO A 274 7.09 18.39 -8.31
C PRO A 274 7.87 19.36 -9.19
N MET A 275 7.24 20.04 -10.15
CA MET A 275 7.94 21.04 -10.94
C MET A 275 8.55 22.09 -10.00
N SER A 276 9.79 21.84 -9.57
CA SER A 276 10.72 22.84 -9.10
C SER A 276 11.06 23.62 -10.34
N PHE A 277 10.24 24.62 -10.63
CA PHE A 277 10.73 25.77 -11.38
C PHE A 277 11.74 26.47 -10.46
N LEU A 278 12.99 25.99 -10.56
CA LEU A 278 14.28 26.66 -10.49
C LEU A 278 15.38 25.59 -10.57
#